data_AF-A0A939U2J1-F1
#
_entry.id   AF-A0A939U2J1-F1
#
_cell.length_a   1.000
_cell.length_b   1.000
_cell.length_c   1.000
_cell.angle_alpha   90.00
_cell.angle_beta   90.00
_cell.angle_gamma   90.00
#
_symmetry.space_group_name_H-M   'P 1'
#
loop_
_entity.id
_entity.type
_entity.pdbx_description
1 polymer ?
#
loop_
_entity_poly.entity_id
_entity_poly.type
_entity_poly.pdbx_seq_one_letter_code
_entity_poly.pdbx_strand_id
1 'polypeptide(L)'
;ADYCYSLGYNAFLLIQYGFNGYLSKVSNISKPADQWIAGGMPITKMMNIERRNGKDKPVIRKALVELDGKPFKYFESVRDKWAVETCFTYPGDVQYFGPSEVCDLTTRTLALEKG
;
A
#
# COMPACT_ATOMS: atom_id res chain seq x y z
N ALA A 1 -9.04 -4.64 -8.80
CA ALA A 1 -9.01 -6.13 -8.75
C ALA A 1 -7.61 -6.67 -9.01
N ASP A 2 -6.88 -6.03 -9.93
CA ASP A 2 -5.59 -6.46 -10.48
C ASP A 2 -4.55 -6.78 -9.41
N TYR A 3 -4.36 -5.93 -8.40
CA TYR A 3 -3.32 -6.12 -7.39
C TYR A 3 -3.40 -7.49 -6.69
N CYS A 4 -4.60 -7.89 -6.25
CA CYS A 4 -4.79 -9.16 -5.56
C CYS A 4 -4.62 -10.35 -6.51
N TYR A 5 -5.08 -10.23 -7.76
CA TYR A 5 -4.90 -11.28 -8.76
C TYR A 5 -3.41 -11.47 -9.08
N SER A 6 -2.68 -10.37 -9.32
CA SER A 6 -1.24 -10.39 -9.56
C SER A 6 -0.47 -10.99 -8.39
N LEU A 7 -0.84 -10.67 -7.14
CA LEU A 7 -0.21 -11.26 -5.96
C LEU A 7 -0.37 -12.78 -5.89
N GLY A 8 -1.57 -13.29 -6.20
CA GLY A 8 -1.83 -14.73 -6.23
C GLY A 8 -1.06 -15.45 -7.33
N TYR A 9 -1.07 -14.90 -8.55
CA TYR A 9 -0.32 -15.46 -9.67
C TYR A 9 1.19 -15.44 -9.41
N ASN A 10 1.71 -14.33 -8.87
CA ASN A 10 3.12 -14.21 -8.49
C ASN A 10 3.51 -15.16 -7.35
N ALA A 11 2.62 -15.41 -6.38
CA ALA A 11 2.87 -16.39 -5.32
C ALA A 11 3.04 -17.80 -5.89
N PHE A 12 2.21 -18.18 -6.87
CA PHE A 12 2.37 -19.45 -7.61
C PHE A 12 3.74 -19.52 -8.32
N LEU A 13 4.17 -18.46 -9.01
CA LEU A 13 5.49 -18.43 -9.64
C LEU A 13 6.63 -18.57 -8.63
N LEU A 14 6.56 -17.89 -7.47
CA LEU A 14 7.56 -18.05 -6.41
C LEU A 14 7.67 -19.51 -5.93
N ILE A 15 6.53 -20.19 -5.76
CA ILE A 15 6.49 -21.62 -5.39
C ILE A 15 7.12 -22.47 -6.51
N GLN A 16 6.76 -22.21 -7.77
CA GLN A 16 7.26 -22.95 -8.93
C GLN A 16 8.78 -22.85 -9.09
N TYR A 17 9.37 -21.70 -8.75
CA TYR A 17 10.83 -21.50 -8.74
C TYR A 17 11.52 -21.97 -7.45
N GLY A 18 10.78 -22.58 -6.50
CA GLY A 18 11.34 -23.17 -5.29
C GLY A 18 11.62 -22.20 -4.14
N PHE A 19 11.06 -20.98 -4.17
CA PHE A 19 11.24 -20.02 -3.08
C PHE A 19 10.32 -20.35 -1.88
N ASN A 20 10.89 -20.29 -0.67
CA ASN A 20 10.17 -20.47 0.60
C ASN A 20 10.50 -19.32 1.57
N GLY A 21 9.55 -18.92 2.42
CA GLY A 21 9.72 -17.84 3.40
C GLY A 21 9.66 -16.44 2.78
N TYR A 22 9.10 -16.32 1.57
CA TYR A 22 8.93 -15.05 0.87
C TYR A 22 7.46 -14.61 0.89
N LEU A 23 7.26 -13.31 1.07
CA LEU A 23 6.00 -12.62 0.79
C LEU A 23 5.93 -12.30 -0.70
N SER A 24 4.81 -12.65 -1.35
CA SER A 24 4.51 -12.19 -2.71
C SER A 24 4.44 -10.66 -2.73
N LYS A 25 5.13 -10.03 -3.68
CA LYS A 25 5.26 -8.57 -3.77
C LYS A 25 5.04 -8.12 -5.21
N VAL A 26 4.28 -7.05 -5.36
CA VAL A 26 4.16 -6.29 -6.62
C VAL A 26 4.54 -4.83 -6.34
N SER A 27 5.42 -4.26 -7.16
CA SER A 27 5.96 -2.90 -7.03
C SER A 27 5.46 -2.00 -8.15
N ASN A 28 5.68 -0.69 -8.02
CA ASN A 28 5.21 0.34 -8.95
C ASN A 28 3.69 0.44 -9.07
N ILE A 29 2.98 0.15 -7.97
CA ILE A 29 1.51 0.11 -7.93
C ILE A 29 0.82 1.48 -8.14
N SER A 30 1.57 2.58 -8.23
CA SER A 30 1.07 3.89 -8.64
C SER A 30 1.00 4.08 -10.15
N LYS A 31 1.63 3.19 -10.93
CA LYS A 31 1.61 3.17 -12.40
C LYS A 31 0.50 2.24 -12.91
N PRO A 32 0.15 2.29 -14.20
CA PRO A 32 -0.73 1.30 -14.81
C PRO A 32 -0.20 -0.13 -14.65
N ALA A 33 -1.11 -1.11 -14.61
CA ALA A 33 -0.81 -2.48 -14.20
C ALA A 33 0.21 -3.21 -15.11
N ASP A 34 0.32 -2.82 -16.37
CA ASP A 34 1.32 -3.31 -17.33
C ASP A 34 2.76 -2.90 -16.98
N GLN A 35 2.94 -1.89 -16.11
CA GLN A 35 4.24 -1.39 -15.65
C GLN A 35 4.60 -1.87 -14.24
N TRP A 36 3.79 -2.76 -13.67
CA TRP A 36 4.05 -3.33 -12.36
C TRP A 36 5.19 -4.35 -12.40
N ILE A 37 5.96 -4.42 -11.31
CA ILE A 37 7.10 -5.34 -11.18
C ILE A 37 6.79 -6.36 -10.09
N ALA A 38 6.65 -7.62 -10.49
CA ALA A 38 6.43 -8.75 -9.59
C ALA A 38 7.75 -9.25 -8.97
N GLY A 39 7.69 -9.81 -7.76
CA GLY A 39 8.83 -10.41 -7.08
C GLY A 39 8.50 -10.96 -5.70
N GLY A 40 9.53 -11.27 -4.92
CA GLY A 40 9.39 -11.76 -3.54
C GLY A 40 10.16 -10.91 -2.54
N MET A 41 9.64 -10.80 -1.32
CA MET A 41 10.34 -10.21 -0.18
C MET A 41 10.56 -11.25 0.92
N PRO A 42 11.81 -11.54 1.35
CA PRO A 42 12.03 -12.44 2.48
C PRO A 42 11.32 -11.92 3.74
N ILE A 43 10.50 -12.74 4.38
CA ILE A 43 9.67 -12.30 5.52
C ILE A 43 10.52 -11.83 6.70
N THR A 44 11.71 -12.42 6.88
CA THR A 44 12.65 -12.07 7.95
C THR A 44 13.16 -10.64 7.86
N LYS A 45 13.20 -10.03 6.66
CA LYS A 45 13.58 -8.61 6.49
C LYS A 45 12.55 -7.64 7.09
N MET A 46 11.32 -8.10 7.32
CA MET A 46 10.24 -7.31 7.90
C MET A 46 10.13 -7.48 9.42
N MET A 47 10.91 -8.39 10.01
CA MET A 47 10.78 -8.78 11.41
C MET A 47 11.71 -8.00 12.33
N ASN A 48 11.26 -7.76 13.55
CA ASN A 48 12.05 -7.32 14.69
C ASN A 48 11.71 -8.20 15.91
N ILE A 49 12.49 -8.06 16.99
CA ILE A 49 12.19 -8.71 18.28
C ILE A 49 11.33 -7.77 19.12
N GLU A 50 10.18 -8.26 19.60
CA GLU A 50 9.33 -7.58 20.59
C GLU A 50 9.11 -8.48 21.81
N ARG A 51 9.07 -7.89 23.01
CA ARG A 51 8.68 -8.58 24.24
C ARG A 51 7.16 -8.66 24.32
N ARG A 52 6.59 -9.87 24.26
CA ARG A 52 5.15 -10.11 24.43
C ARG A 52 4.91 -11.19 25.48
N ASN A 53 4.05 -10.89 26.46
CA ASN A 53 3.75 -11.78 27.60
C ASN A 53 5.02 -12.27 28.29
N GLY A 54 5.98 -11.36 28.50
CA GLY A 54 7.25 -11.69 29.17
C GLY A 54 8.19 -12.60 28.38
N LYS A 55 8.03 -12.76 27.06
CA LYS A 55 8.96 -13.51 26.19
C LYS A 55 9.30 -12.72 24.94
N ASP A 56 10.52 -12.87 24.45
CA ASP A 56 10.98 -12.26 23.21
C ASP A 56 10.44 -13.06 22.03
N LYS A 57 9.74 -12.39 21.11
CA LYS A 57 9.12 -13.02 19.95
C LYS A 57 9.50 -12.24 18.68
N PRO A 58 9.88 -12.93 17.59
CA PRO A 58 10.04 -12.27 16.29
C PRO A 58 8.66 -11.92 15.75
N VAL A 59 8.47 -10.65 15.38
CA VAL A 59 7.20 -10.12 14.89
C VAL A 59 7.45 -9.12 13.78
N ILE A 60 6.46 -8.92 12.91
CA ILE A 60 6.50 -7.86 11.91
C ILE A 60 6.08 -6.56 12.58
N ARG A 61 6.95 -5.54 12.52
CA ARG A 61 6.65 -4.21 13.04
C ARG A 61 5.46 -3.62 12.28
N LYS A 62 4.49 -3.06 13.00
CA LYS A 62 3.42 -2.28 12.37
C LYS A 62 4.00 -1.00 11.77
N ALA A 63 3.76 -0.77 10.47
CA ALA A 63 4.00 0.53 9.85
C ALA A 63 2.93 1.50 10.34
N LEU A 64 3.33 2.59 10.98
CA LEU A 64 2.45 3.65 11.46
C LEU A 64 2.48 4.82 10.48
N VAL A 65 1.68 5.86 10.73
CA VAL A 65 1.73 7.09 9.93
C VAL A 65 3.05 7.82 10.21
N GLU A 66 3.81 8.09 9.14
CA GLU A 66 5.00 8.93 9.20
C GLU A 66 4.58 10.42 9.19
N LEU A 67 4.81 11.13 10.31
CA LEU A 67 4.34 12.51 10.50
C LEU A 67 5.12 13.54 9.68
N ASP A 68 6.31 13.18 9.21
CA ASP A 68 7.10 13.94 8.24
C ASP A 68 6.84 13.50 6.79
N GLY A 69 6.05 12.44 6.59
CA GLY A 69 5.69 11.92 5.28
C GLY A 69 4.75 12.83 4.49
N LYS A 70 4.86 12.78 3.15
CA LYS A 70 4.04 13.58 2.22
C LYS A 70 2.52 13.49 2.51
N PRO A 71 1.92 12.32 2.81
CA PRO A 71 0.49 12.25 3.11
C PRO A 71 0.08 13.06 4.33
N PHE A 72 0.82 12.96 5.44
CA PHE A 72 0.50 13.70 6.66
C PHE A 72 0.80 15.19 6.48
N LYS A 73 1.89 15.54 5.80
CA LYS A 73 2.23 16.94 5.50
C LYS A 73 1.20 17.63 4.61
N TYR A 74 0.63 16.91 3.64
CA TYR A 74 -0.50 17.41 2.87
C TYR A 74 -1.69 17.74 3.78
N PHE A 75 -2.08 16.80 4.64
CA PHE A 75 -3.16 17.03 5.61
C PHE A 75 -2.85 18.21 6.55
N GLU A 76 -1.64 18.28 7.11
CA GLU A 76 -1.19 19.38 7.97
C GLU A 76 -1.31 20.74 7.28
N SER A 77 -0.99 20.83 5.98
CA SER A 77 -1.05 22.09 5.23
C SER A 77 -2.45 22.64 5.00
N VAL A 78 -3.49 21.81 5.12
CA VAL A 78 -4.88 22.18 4.78
C VAL A 78 -5.86 22.06 5.96
N ARG A 79 -5.50 21.35 7.03
CA ARG A 79 -6.40 21.04 8.15
C ARG A 79 -6.98 22.28 8.85
N ASP A 80 -6.21 23.36 8.97
CA ASP A 80 -6.67 24.58 9.65
C ASP A 80 -7.76 25.28 8.84
N LYS A 81 -7.63 25.27 7.51
CA LYS A 81 -8.66 25.76 6.59
C LYS A 81 -9.91 24.89 6.64
N TRP A 82 -9.74 23.56 6.56
CA TRP A 82 -10.85 22.61 6.60
C TRP A 82 -11.60 22.61 7.93
N ALA A 83 -10.96 23.08 9.02
CA ALA A 83 -11.60 23.19 10.32
C ALA A 83 -12.63 24.33 10.40
N VAL A 84 -12.49 25.37 9.57
CA VAL A 84 -13.31 26.60 9.66
C VAL A 84 -14.15 26.87 8.41
N GLU A 85 -13.70 26.43 7.24
CA GLU A 85 -14.39 26.64 5.97
C GLU A 85 -15.16 25.38 5.50
N THR A 86 -16.23 25.59 4.74
CA THR A 86 -16.96 24.52 4.05
C THR A 86 -16.14 23.98 2.86
N CYS A 87 -15.22 23.07 3.15
CA CYS A 87 -14.29 22.45 2.19
C CYS A 87 -14.56 20.95 1.96
N PHE A 88 -15.83 20.53 1.96
CA PHE A 88 -16.18 19.12 1.82
C PHE A 88 -15.88 18.57 0.42
N THR A 89 -15.40 17.34 0.38
CA THR A 89 -15.30 16.54 -0.85
C THR A 89 -16.33 15.42 -0.78
N TYR A 90 -17.09 15.23 -1.85
CA TYR A 90 -18.12 14.19 -1.94
C TYR A 90 -17.64 13.12 -2.94
N PRO A 91 -16.87 12.11 -2.50
CA PRO A 91 -16.50 11.02 -3.39
C PRO A 91 -17.75 10.27 -3.83
N GLY A 92 -17.81 9.93 -5.13
CA GLY A 92 -18.84 9.04 -5.64
C GLY A 92 -18.57 7.58 -5.27
N ASP A 93 -19.48 6.70 -5.70
CA ASP A 93 -19.32 5.25 -5.54
C ASP A 93 -18.14 4.71 -6.37
N VAL A 94 -17.60 3.57 -5.96
CA VAL A 94 -16.58 2.85 -6.74
C VAL A 94 -17.18 2.43 -8.08
N GLN A 95 -16.58 2.89 -9.18
CA GLN A 95 -17.03 2.56 -10.53
C GLN A 95 -16.21 1.42 -11.12
N TYR A 96 -16.88 0.41 -11.68
CA TYR A 96 -16.24 -0.73 -12.36
C TYR A 96 -16.30 -0.66 -13.89
N PHE A 97 -17.05 0.29 -14.42
CA PHE A 97 -17.24 0.50 -15.86
C PHE A 97 -17.08 1.98 -16.17
N GLY A 98 -16.50 2.30 -17.33
CA GLY A 98 -16.27 3.67 -17.77
C GLY A 98 -14.78 3.97 -17.98
N PRO A 99 -14.40 5.25 -17.99
CA PRO A 99 -13.02 5.67 -18.19
C PRO A 99 -12.08 5.17 -17.09
N SER A 100 -10.87 4.73 -17.48
CA SER A 100 -9.81 4.32 -16.54
C SER A 100 -9.42 5.39 -15.53
N GLU A 101 -9.51 6.67 -15.89
CA GLU A 101 -9.27 7.79 -14.97
C GLU A 101 -10.23 7.85 -13.77
N VAL A 102 -11.34 7.10 -13.82
CA VAL A 102 -12.29 6.93 -12.71
C VAL A 102 -12.18 5.53 -12.11
N CYS A 103 -12.20 4.49 -12.95
CA CYS A 103 -12.23 3.09 -12.50
C CYS A 103 -10.91 2.62 -11.87
N ASP A 104 -9.78 3.16 -12.33
CA ASP A 104 -8.44 2.73 -11.92
C ASP A 104 -7.79 3.72 -10.94
N LEU A 105 -8.59 4.61 -10.32
CA LEU A 105 -8.11 5.56 -9.32
C LEU A 105 -7.50 4.85 -8.11
N THR A 106 -6.30 5.29 -7.74
CA THR A 106 -5.62 4.83 -6.53
C THR A 106 -5.89 5.75 -5.34
N THR A 107 -5.48 5.32 -4.14
CA THR A 107 -5.66 6.14 -2.93
C THR A 107 -4.82 7.42 -3.00
N ARG A 108 -5.31 8.49 -2.34
CA ARG A 108 -4.54 9.73 -2.19
C ARG A 108 -3.20 9.50 -1.49
N THR A 109 -3.16 8.57 -0.52
CA THR A 109 -1.91 8.17 0.14
C THR A 109 -0.89 7.66 -0.87
N LEU A 110 -1.26 6.70 -1.72
CA LEU A 110 -0.33 6.13 -2.71
C LEU A 110 0.13 7.17 -3.73
N ALA A 111 -0.80 8.01 -4.20
CA ALA A 111 -0.49 9.10 -5.12
C ALA A 111 0.48 10.12 -4.50
N LEU A 112 0.35 10.44 -3.20
CA LEU A 112 1.26 11.36 -2.52
C LEU A 112 2.61 10.71 -2.21
N GLU A 113 2.65 9.43 -1.84
CA GLU A 113 3.89 8.73 -1.54
C GLU A 113 4.75 8.45 -2.78
N LYS A 114 4.11 8.24 -3.94
CA LYS A 114 4.76 7.79 -5.18
C LYS A 114 4.66 8.78 -6.34
N GLY A 115 3.96 9.90 -6.16
CA GLY A 115 3.94 11.04 -7.08
C GLY A 115 5.16 11.93 -6.98
#